data_AF-A0A7S1RFJ7-F1
#
_entry.id   AF-A0A7S1RFJ7-F1
#
_cell.length_a   1.000
_cell.length_b   1.000
_cell.length_c   1.000
_cell.angle_alpha   90.00
_cell.angle_beta   90.00
_cell.angle_gamma   90.00
#
_symmetry.space_group_name_H-M   'P 1'
#
loop_
_entity.id
_entity.type
_entity.pdbx_description
1 polymer ?
#
loop_
_entity_poly.entity_id
_entity_poly.type
_entity_poly.pdbx_seq_one_letter_code
_entity_poly.pdbx_strand_id
1 'polypeptide(L)'
;MAQLPPMSPMYEDLAEEIFYGQQAYNYIQQKDIAVTAEDMTGHCTFVIDWFQENLPLEDKDGTSLDGEVRKMIAASCHKTDVAPTPKEEPPKKEDVLVFADQAGLCMKVLEGVPGDRIATKKVVTKPPALLTVEDIETMLGTKEWDCIIIGCSLDPAKSSSVADIIGQQNAVMHFLLRLLQACFKKEGCCKRMCMLSHDIFSCEEETNKER
;
A
#
# COMPACT_ATOMS: atom_id res chain seq x y z
N MET A 1 15.30 29.10 14.83
CA MET A 1 14.10 28.76 14.03
C MET A 1 14.06 29.67 12.83
N ALA A 2 14.19 29.11 11.62
CA ALA A 2 14.11 29.88 10.39
C ALA A 2 12.63 30.14 10.06
N GLN A 3 12.25 31.39 9.79
CA GLN A 3 10.92 31.72 9.27
C GLN A 3 10.82 31.20 7.84
N LEU A 4 9.79 30.38 7.58
CA LEU A 4 9.50 29.89 6.24
C LEU A 4 9.00 31.04 5.35
N PRO A 5 9.29 30.99 4.04
CA PRO A 5 8.80 31.98 3.09
C PRO A 5 7.25 31.98 3.05
N PRO A 6 6.63 33.13 2.75
CA PRO A 6 5.18 33.22 2.63
C PRO A 6 4.68 32.28 1.52
N MET A 7 3.60 31.54 1.82
CA MET A 7 3.01 30.59 0.87
C MET A 7 2.52 31.31 -0.39
N SER A 8 2.75 30.68 -1.55
CA SER A 8 2.23 31.14 -2.83
C SER A 8 0.70 31.16 -2.81
N PRO A 9 0.04 32.18 -3.38
CA PRO A 9 -1.43 32.29 -3.43
C PRO A 9 -2.11 31.18 -4.27
N MET A 10 -1.34 30.27 -4.85
CA MET A 10 -1.82 29.15 -5.65
C MET A 10 -2.46 28.02 -4.83
N TYR A 11 -2.29 27.98 -3.51
CA TYR A 11 -2.76 26.89 -2.64
C TYR A 11 -3.67 27.37 -1.49
N GLU A 12 -4.31 28.53 -1.65
CA GLU A 12 -5.22 29.07 -0.62
C GLU A 12 -6.42 28.16 -0.35
N ASP A 13 -6.88 27.42 -1.38
CA ASP A 13 -7.95 26.42 -1.29
C ASP A 13 -7.55 25.15 -0.54
N LEU A 14 -6.24 24.93 -0.32
CA LEU A 14 -5.67 23.78 0.40
C LEU A 14 -5.05 24.17 1.75
N ALA A 15 -5.33 25.37 2.24
CA ALA A 15 -4.69 25.90 3.45
C ALA A 15 -4.95 25.05 4.70
N GLU A 16 -6.15 24.45 4.80
CA GLU A 16 -6.52 23.58 5.91
C GLU A 16 -5.76 22.25 5.87
N GLU A 17 -5.68 21.63 4.69
CA GLU A 17 -4.96 20.38 4.45
C GLU A 17 -3.45 20.54 4.66
N ILE A 18 -2.88 21.65 4.22
CA ILE A 18 -1.46 21.98 4.44
C ILE A 18 -1.18 22.19 5.94
N PHE A 19 -2.10 22.82 6.67
CA PHE A 19 -1.99 22.99 8.11
C PHE A 19 -1.95 21.64 8.82
N TYR A 20 -2.88 20.73 8.53
CA TYR A 20 -2.89 19.40 9.14
C TYR A 20 -1.69 18.55 8.73
N GLY A 21 -1.25 18.64 7.47
CA GLY A 21 -0.03 17.97 6.99
C GLY A 21 1.22 18.44 7.74
N GLN A 22 1.35 19.75 8.01
CA GLN A 22 2.45 20.29 8.81
C GLN A 22 2.38 19.84 10.29
N GLN A 23 1.20 19.76 10.89
CA GLN A 23 1.05 19.25 12.25
C GLN A 23 1.47 17.78 12.35
N ALA A 24 1.06 16.94 11.39
CA ALA A 24 1.47 15.55 11.32
C ALA A 24 2.98 15.39 11.14
N TYR A 25 3.58 16.15 10.21
CA TYR A 25 5.03 16.17 10.00
C TYR A 25 5.78 16.56 11.27
N ASN A 26 5.38 17.64 11.93
CA ASN A 26 6.01 18.11 13.16
C ASN A 26 5.84 17.11 14.31
N TYR A 27 4.69 16.46 14.41
CA TYR A 27 4.43 15.42 15.40
C TYR A 27 5.36 14.20 15.19
N ILE A 28 5.55 13.78 13.94
CA ILE A 28 6.45 12.68 13.58
C ILE A 28 7.91 13.04 13.86
N GLN A 29 8.33 14.26 13.53
CA GLN A 29 9.70 14.74 13.72
C GLN A 29 10.09 14.97 15.19
N GLN A 30 9.12 15.23 16.08
CA GLN A 30 9.38 15.55 17.49
C GLN A 30 9.48 14.32 18.40
N LYS A 31 9.16 13.13 17.93
CA LYS A 31 9.22 11.90 18.72
C LYS A 31 10.37 11.00 18.27
N ASP A 32 11.06 10.41 19.24
CA ASP A 32 12.05 9.37 18.99
C ASP A 32 11.35 8.15 18.36
N ILE A 33 11.83 7.72 17.19
CA ILE A 33 11.24 6.65 16.36
C ILE A 33 11.09 5.34 17.14
N ALA A 34 11.95 5.10 18.14
CA ALA A 34 11.86 3.93 19.00
C ALA A 34 10.57 3.90 19.84
N VAL A 35 9.99 5.06 20.14
CA VAL A 35 8.77 5.20 20.95
C VAL A 35 7.52 5.11 20.07
N THR A 36 7.60 5.47 18.79
CA THR A 36 6.46 5.47 17.86
C THR A 36 6.29 4.19 17.05
N ALA A 37 7.23 3.24 17.09
CA ALA A 37 7.11 1.98 16.34
C ALA A 37 5.85 1.17 16.73
N GLU A 38 5.49 1.12 18.01
CA GLU A 38 4.23 0.50 18.46
C GLU A 38 3.01 1.31 18.01
N ASP A 39 3.06 2.64 18.11
CA ASP A 39 1.97 3.53 17.68
C ASP A 39 1.76 3.51 16.15
N MET A 40 2.80 3.24 15.37
CA MET A 40 2.75 3.12 13.90
C MET A 40 2.33 1.73 13.43
N THR A 41 2.34 0.73 14.34
CA THR A 41 1.91 -0.63 14.04
C THR A 41 0.40 -0.64 13.79
N GLY A 42 0.00 -0.69 12.51
CA GLY A 42 -1.40 -0.72 12.09
C GLY A 42 -1.86 0.49 11.27
N HIS A 43 -1.04 1.53 11.14
CA HIS A 43 -1.31 2.65 10.24
C HIS A 43 -0.60 2.45 8.89
N CYS A 44 -1.34 2.59 7.78
CA CYS A 44 -0.88 2.32 6.41
C CYS A 44 0.03 3.43 5.85
N THR A 45 1.06 3.83 6.59
CA THR A 45 2.09 4.76 6.15
C THR A 45 3.45 4.16 6.49
N PHE A 46 4.00 3.39 5.54
CA PHE A 46 5.39 2.99 5.60
C PHE A 46 6.21 4.13 5.02
N VAL A 47 6.96 4.82 5.87
CA VAL A 47 8.09 5.62 5.39
C VAL A 47 9.13 4.59 4.96
N ILE A 48 9.33 4.43 3.64
CA ILE A 48 10.53 3.77 3.12
C ILE A 48 11.66 4.77 3.37
N ASP A 49 12.17 4.77 4.59
CA ASP A 49 13.42 5.46 4.89
C ASP A 49 14.57 4.46 4.73
N TRP A 50 15.65 4.93 4.12
CA TRP A 50 16.89 4.18 4.04
C TRP A 50 17.48 4.13 5.43
N PHE A 51 17.20 3.06 6.18
CA PHE A 51 17.76 2.89 7.51
C PHE A 51 19.29 2.90 7.43
N GLN A 52 19.91 3.75 8.24
CA GLN A 52 21.32 3.59 8.58
C GLN A 52 21.41 2.40 9.55
N GLU A 53 21.58 1.20 9.02
CA GLU A 53 22.02 0.09 9.85
C GLU A 53 23.42 0.42 10.37
N ASN A 54 23.63 0.32 11.69
CA ASN A 54 24.95 0.37 12.30
C ASN A 54 25.69 -0.94 11.96
N LEU A 55 26.04 -1.11 10.69
CA LEU A 55 26.87 -2.21 10.23
C LEU A 55 28.32 -1.95 10.66
N PRO A 56 29.08 -3.01 10.98
CA PRO A 56 30.51 -2.86 11.25
C PRO A 56 31.19 -2.22 10.03
N LEU A 57 32.15 -1.33 10.27
CA LEU A 57 32.99 -0.79 9.20
C LEU A 57 33.70 -1.95 8.52
N GLU A 58 33.58 -2.01 7.20
CA GLU A 58 34.16 -3.08 6.41
C GLU A 58 35.68 -3.08 6.57
N ASP A 59 36.25 -4.26 6.82
CA ASP A 59 37.69 -4.41 6.92
C ASP A 59 38.30 -4.42 5.51
N LYS A 60 39.63 -4.31 5.45
CA LYS A 60 40.37 -4.33 4.18
C LYS A 60 40.17 -5.62 3.37
N ASP A 61 39.69 -6.68 4.02
CA ASP A 61 39.53 -8.02 3.46
C ASP A 61 38.06 -8.30 3.07
N GLY A 62 37.13 -7.39 3.36
CA GLY A 62 35.71 -7.50 3.04
C GLY A 62 34.94 -8.53 3.88
N THR A 63 35.39 -8.80 5.11
CA THR A 63 34.84 -9.87 5.95
C THR A 63 34.14 -9.42 7.23
N SER A 64 34.11 -8.12 7.53
CA SER A 64 33.54 -7.59 8.77
C SER A 64 32.07 -7.95 8.91
N LEU A 65 31.31 -7.84 7.81
CA LEU A 65 29.89 -8.16 7.80
C LEU A 65 29.64 -9.67 7.95
N ASP A 66 30.42 -10.52 7.27
CA ASP A 66 30.29 -11.98 7.38
C ASP A 66 30.55 -12.46 8.80
N GLY A 67 31.56 -11.88 9.48
CA GLY A 67 31.85 -12.18 10.89
C GLY A 67 30.68 -11.86 11.82
N GLU A 68 30.02 -10.72 11.61
CA GLU A 68 28.92 -10.29 12.48
C GLU A 68 27.62 -11.05 12.20
N VAL A 69 27.32 -11.34 10.94
CA VAL A 69 26.20 -12.23 10.54
C VAL A 69 26.39 -13.62 11.12
N ARG A 70 27.60 -14.20 11.05
CA ARG A 70 27.89 -15.52 11.63
C ARG A 70 27.75 -15.53 13.14
N LYS A 71 28.17 -14.47 13.84
CA LYS A 71 27.94 -14.34 15.29
C LYS A 71 26.45 -14.24 15.62
N MET A 72 25.69 -13.47 14.87
CA MET A 72 24.24 -13.35 15.05
C MET A 72 23.54 -14.70 14.86
N ILE A 73 23.91 -15.43 13.80
CA ILE A 73 23.44 -16.80 13.54
C ILE A 73 23.85 -17.73 14.70
N ALA A 74 25.12 -17.73 15.11
CA ALA A 74 25.59 -18.57 16.21
C ALA A 74 24.87 -18.27 17.54
N ALA A 75 24.63 -16.98 17.84
CA ALA A 75 23.87 -16.56 19.01
C ALA A 75 22.39 -16.98 18.92
N SER A 76 21.82 -17.03 17.72
CA SER A 76 20.46 -17.53 17.49
C SER A 76 20.35 -19.06 17.60
N CYS A 77 21.40 -19.79 17.21
CA CYS A 77 21.43 -21.26 17.21
C CYS A 77 21.82 -21.87 18.58
N HIS A 78 22.48 -21.11 19.47
CA HIS A 78 22.97 -21.60 20.76
C HIS A 78 22.09 -21.24 21.97
N LYS A 79 20.82 -20.86 21.78
CA LYS A 79 19.87 -20.87 22.90
C LYS A 79 19.52 -22.32 23.24
N THR A 80 20.13 -22.84 24.31
CA THR A 80 19.88 -24.18 24.88
C THR A 80 18.43 -24.39 25.30
N ASP A 81 17.68 -23.31 25.52
CA ASP A 81 16.24 -23.33 25.66
C ASP A 81 15.63 -22.89 24.32
N VAL A 82 15.34 -23.85 23.45
CA VAL A 82 14.41 -23.60 22.35
C VAL A 82 13.07 -23.35 23.02
N ALA A 83 12.73 -22.07 23.19
CA ALA A 83 11.38 -21.68 23.57
C ALA A 83 10.43 -22.45 22.64
N PRO A 84 9.40 -23.13 23.18
CA PRO A 84 8.48 -23.89 22.34
C PRO A 84 8.03 -22.97 21.22
N THR A 85 8.22 -23.41 19.97
CA THR A 85 7.81 -22.65 18.78
C THR A 85 6.41 -22.14 19.09
N PRO A 86 6.20 -20.80 19.14
CA PRO A 86 4.89 -20.25 19.43
C PRO A 86 3.91 -20.99 18.53
N LYS A 87 2.88 -21.61 19.12
CA LYS A 87 1.81 -22.17 18.31
C LYS A 87 1.17 -20.98 17.62
N GLU A 88 1.63 -20.68 16.41
CA GLU A 88 1.04 -19.64 15.59
C GLU A 88 -0.40 -20.06 15.36
N GLU A 89 -1.32 -19.20 15.79
CA GLU A 89 -2.73 -19.41 15.49
C GLU A 89 -2.86 -19.42 13.96
N PRO A 90 -3.60 -20.39 13.39
CA PRO A 90 -3.84 -20.42 11.96
C PRO A 90 -4.40 -19.06 11.55
N PRO A 91 -3.80 -18.42 10.55
CA PRO A 91 -4.05 -17.01 10.33
C PRO A 91 -5.50 -16.81 9.88
N LYS A 92 -6.14 -15.76 10.41
CA LYS A 92 -7.59 -15.55 10.29
C LYS A 92 -8.02 -15.49 8.83
N LYS A 93 -9.24 -15.97 8.57
CA LYS A 93 -9.88 -15.81 7.26
C LYS A 93 -10.26 -14.35 7.05
N GLU A 94 -10.13 -13.88 5.82
CA GLU A 94 -10.32 -12.48 5.45
C GLU A 94 -11.45 -12.35 4.42
N ASP A 95 -12.24 -11.30 4.59
CA ASP A 95 -13.25 -10.86 3.64
C ASP A 95 -12.67 -9.81 2.68
N VAL A 96 -12.74 -10.10 1.38
CA VAL A 96 -12.09 -9.31 0.33
C VAL A 96 -13.08 -8.76 -0.69
N LEU A 97 -12.96 -7.46 -0.98
CA LEU A 97 -13.63 -6.78 -2.09
C LEU A 97 -12.60 -6.46 -3.18
N VAL A 98 -12.88 -6.85 -4.42
CA VAL A 98 -11.91 -6.78 -5.51
C VAL A 98 -12.51 -6.04 -6.69
N PHE A 99 -11.93 -4.91 -7.07
CA PHE A 99 -12.18 -4.22 -8.33
C PHE A 99 -11.22 -4.77 -9.38
N ALA A 100 -11.67 -5.79 -10.11
CA ALA A 100 -10.83 -6.61 -10.96
C ALA A 100 -10.29 -5.84 -12.17
N ASP A 101 -9.07 -6.19 -12.57
CA ASP A 101 -8.50 -5.81 -13.86
C ASP A 101 -8.99 -6.75 -14.98
N GLN A 102 -8.96 -6.25 -16.21
CA GLN A 102 -9.33 -6.99 -17.42
C GLN A 102 -8.34 -8.10 -17.77
N ALA A 103 -7.08 -8.00 -17.33
CA ALA A 103 -6.03 -8.98 -17.60
C ALA A 103 -6.09 -10.20 -16.65
N GLY A 104 -6.98 -10.18 -15.64
CA GLY A 104 -7.15 -11.26 -14.67
C GLY A 104 -6.01 -11.37 -13.65
N LEU A 105 -5.16 -10.36 -13.50
CA LEU A 105 -4.06 -10.34 -12.52
C LEU A 105 -4.60 -10.45 -11.09
N CYS A 106 -5.69 -9.76 -10.76
CA CYS A 106 -6.36 -9.89 -9.47
C CYS A 106 -6.80 -11.33 -9.20
N MET A 107 -7.31 -12.02 -10.22
CA MET A 107 -7.75 -13.40 -10.08
C MET A 107 -6.56 -14.33 -9.84
N LYS A 108 -5.44 -14.12 -10.55
CA LYS A 108 -4.19 -14.86 -10.31
C LYS A 108 -3.66 -14.62 -8.89
N VAL A 109 -3.73 -13.39 -8.39
CA VAL A 109 -3.36 -13.07 -7.00
C VAL A 109 -4.24 -13.86 -6.03
N LEU A 110 -5.56 -13.86 -6.23
CA LEU A 110 -6.50 -14.60 -5.38
C LEU A 110 -6.34 -16.12 -5.45
N GLU A 111 -5.96 -16.67 -6.60
CA GLU A 111 -5.70 -18.11 -6.79
C GLU A 111 -4.40 -18.56 -6.11
N GLY A 112 -3.42 -17.65 -5.99
CA GLY A 112 -2.18 -17.89 -5.25
C GLY A 112 -2.34 -17.83 -3.73
N VAL A 113 -3.47 -17.32 -3.23
CA VAL A 113 -3.75 -17.26 -1.78
C VAL A 113 -4.07 -18.67 -1.26
N PRO A 114 -3.50 -19.09 -0.11
CA PRO A 114 -3.86 -20.37 0.50
C PRO A 114 -5.38 -20.52 0.69
N GLY A 115 -5.93 -21.68 0.31
CA GLY A 115 -7.37 -21.87 0.11
C GLY A 115 -8.27 -21.71 1.35
N ASP A 116 -7.69 -21.56 2.53
CA ASP A 116 -8.38 -21.31 3.80
C ASP A 116 -8.32 -19.85 4.27
N ARG A 117 -7.59 -18.97 3.58
CA ARG A 117 -7.37 -17.56 4.01
C ARG A 117 -8.49 -16.61 3.60
N ILE A 118 -9.32 -16.96 2.62
CA ILE A 118 -10.42 -16.10 2.15
C ILE A 118 -11.75 -16.67 2.68
N ALA A 119 -12.46 -15.88 3.48
CA ALA A 119 -13.81 -16.22 3.95
C ALA A 119 -14.86 -15.88 2.89
N THR A 120 -14.99 -14.59 2.55
CA THR A 120 -15.89 -14.09 1.50
C THR A 120 -15.09 -13.30 0.48
N LYS A 121 -15.38 -13.48 -0.81
CA LYS A 121 -14.87 -12.60 -1.88
C LYS A 121 -16.01 -12.00 -2.68
N LYS A 122 -15.93 -10.71 -2.97
CA LYS A 122 -16.80 -10.01 -3.93
C LYS A 122 -15.92 -9.41 -5.02
N VAL A 123 -16.14 -9.87 -6.26
CA VAL A 123 -15.38 -9.41 -7.42
C VAL A 123 -16.27 -8.50 -8.26
N VAL A 124 -15.75 -7.33 -8.59
CA VAL A 124 -16.41 -6.27 -9.34
C VAL A 124 -15.66 -6.13 -10.66
N THR A 125 -16.31 -6.52 -11.74
CA THR A 125 -15.76 -6.44 -13.11
C THR A 125 -16.27 -5.23 -13.90
N LYS A 126 -17.03 -4.35 -13.23
CA LYS A 126 -17.58 -3.15 -13.85
C LYS A 126 -16.46 -2.12 -14.08
N PRO A 127 -16.29 -1.57 -15.30
CA PRO A 127 -15.24 -0.60 -15.60
C PRO A 127 -15.33 0.68 -14.73
N PRO A 128 -14.19 1.33 -14.40
CA PRO A 128 -14.15 2.56 -13.60
C PRO A 128 -15.07 3.67 -14.11
N ALA A 129 -15.15 3.85 -15.43
CA ALA A 129 -15.99 4.87 -16.05
C ALA A 129 -17.50 4.69 -15.78
N LEU A 130 -17.93 3.48 -15.47
CA LEU A 130 -19.34 3.15 -15.22
C LEU A 130 -19.66 3.02 -13.72
N LEU A 131 -18.67 3.14 -12.84
CA LEU A 131 -18.85 3.04 -11.39
C LEU A 131 -19.35 4.37 -10.83
N THR A 132 -20.61 4.38 -10.38
CA THR A 132 -21.22 5.53 -9.72
C THR A 132 -20.96 5.51 -8.22
N VAL A 133 -21.30 6.61 -7.54
CA VAL A 133 -21.17 6.70 -6.08
C VAL A 133 -22.09 5.70 -5.40
N GLU A 134 -23.31 5.53 -5.91
CA GLU A 134 -24.31 4.59 -5.40
C GLU A 134 -23.86 3.14 -5.55
N ASP A 135 -23.19 2.80 -6.66
CA ASP A 135 -22.60 1.48 -6.85
C ASP A 135 -21.56 1.20 -5.75
N ILE A 136 -20.65 2.16 -5.51
CA ILE A 136 -19.57 2.05 -4.52
C ILE A 136 -20.16 1.93 -3.10
N GLU A 137 -21.09 2.81 -2.74
CA GLU A 137 -21.76 2.78 -1.43
C GLU A 137 -22.51 1.46 -1.22
N THR A 138 -23.16 0.93 -2.26
CA THR A 138 -23.82 -0.39 -2.21
C THR A 138 -22.81 -1.53 -2.04
N MET A 139 -21.62 -1.41 -2.62
CA MET A 139 -20.56 -2.42 -2.51
C MET A 139 -19.87 -2.44 -1.16
N LEU A 140 -19.64 -1.27 -0.57
CA LEU A 140 -19.20 -1.13 0.82
C LEU A 140 -20.31 -1.56 1.79
N GLY A 141 -21.59 -1.35 1.42
CA GLY A 141 -22.77 -1.84 2.13
C GLY A 141 -22.76 -1.49 3.61
N THR A 142 -23.22 -2.41 4.47
CA THR A 142 -23.02 -2.35 5.94
C THR A 142 -21.85 -3.21 6.42
N LYS A 143 -21.26 -4.03 5.52
CA LYS A 143 -20.15 -4.93 5.83
C LYS A 143 -18.83 -4.16 6.04
N GLU A 144 -17.97 -4.70 6.91
CA GLU A 144 -16.56 -4.31 7.04
C GLU A 144 -15.72 -5.31 6.23
N TRP A 145 -14.85 -4.81 5.36
CA TRP A 145 -13.95 -5.60 4.54
C TRP A 145 -12.55 -5.65 5.16
N ASP A 146 -11.93 -6.83 5.22
CA ASP A 146 -10.54 -6.94 5.71
C ASP A 146 -9.54 -6.38 4.71
N CYS A 147 -9.87 -6.46 3.42
CA CYS A 147 -9.04 -5.91 2.35
C CYS A 147 -9.89 -5.49 1.13
N ILE A 148 -9.60 -4.31 0.58
CA ILE A 148 -10.07 -3.87 -0.74
C ILE A 148 -8.89 -3.93 -1.71
N ILE A 149 -9.02 -4.68 -2.80
CA ILE A 149 -8.01 -4.80 -3.87
C ILE A 149 -8.50 -4.02 -5.10
N ILE A 150 -7.68 -3.13 -5.61
CA ILE A 150 -7.97 -2.29 -6.77
C ILE A 150 -7.00 -2.65 -7.89
N GLY A 151 -7.48 -3.44 -8.86
CA GLY A 151 -6.72 -3.83 -10.06
C GLY A 151 -7.15 -3.11 -11.32
N CYS A 152 -8.37 -2.58 -11.39
CA CYS A 152 -8.89 -1.88 -12.58
C CYS A 152 -8.05 -0.65 -13.01
N SER A 153 -7.12 -0.18 -12.17
CA SER A 153 -6.10 0.81 -12.52
C SER A 153 -5.06 0.33 -13.54
N LEU A 154 -4.92 -0.98 -13.72
CA LEU A 154 -4.03 -1.60 -14.70
C LEU A 154 -4.65 -1.70 -16.10
N ASP A 155 -5.95 -1.44 -16.22
CA ASP A 155 -6.67 -1.59 -17.49
C ASP A 155 -6.14 -0.59 -18.52
N PRO A 156 -5.75 -1.05 -19.72
CA PRO A 156 -5.28 -0.16 -20.76
C PRO A 156 -6.41 0.73 -21.27
N ALA A 157 -6.02 1.89 -21.81
CA ALA A 157 -6.96 2.72 -22.56
C ALA A 157 -7.48 1.98 -23.80
N LYS A 158 -8.65 2.40 -24.31
CA LYS A 158 -9.28 1.80 -25.48
C LYS A 158 -8.39 1.84 -26.74
N SER A 159 -7.52 2.84 -26.85
CA SER A 159 -6.50 2.93 -27.89
C SER A 159 -5.28 3.72 -27.39
N SER A 160 -4.24 3.81 -28.21
CA SER A 160 -3.06 4.65 -27.97
C SER A 160 -3.28 6.12 -28.29
N SER A 161 -4.51 6.55 -28.60
CA SER A 161 -4.81 7.96 -28.79
C SER A 161 -4.71 8.72 -27.47
N VAL A 162 -4.18 9.95 -27.52
CA VAL A 162 -4.04 10.80 -26.33
C VAL A 162 -5.38 11.00 -25.61
N ALA A 163 -6.47 11.15 -26.38
CA ALA A 163 -7.80 11.33 -25.83
C ALA A 163 -8.29 10.10 -25.05
N ASP A 164 -8.06 8.89 -25.56
CA ASP A 164 -8.46 7.65 -24.87
C ASP A 164 -7.61 7.43 -23.61
N ILE A 165 -6.31 7.74 -23.66
CA ILE A 165 -5.40 7.65 -22.50
C ILE A 165 -5.88 8.58 -21.38
N ILE A 166 -6.10 9.85 -21.68
CA ILE A 166 -6.60 10.83 -20.70
C ILE A 166 -7.99 10.42 -20.19
N GLY A 167 -8.87 9.94 -21.08
CA GLY A 167 -10.20 9.45 -20.71
C GLY A 167 -10.16 8.32 -19.70
N GLN A 168 -9.29 7.32 -19.92
CA GLN A 168 -9.09 6.20 -19.00
C GLN A 168 -8.50 6.66 -17.66
N GLN A 169 -7.47 7.52 -17.69
CA GLN A 169 -6.85 8.06 -16.47
C GLN A 169 -7.86 8.83 -15.63
N ASN A 170 -8.65 9.70 -16.25
CA ASN A 170 -9.71 10.44 -15.55
C ASN A 170 -10.76 9.50 -14.96
N ALA A 171 -11.19 8.48 -15.71
CA ALA A 171 -12.15 7.51 -15.20
C ALA A 171 -11.64 6.77 -13.95
N VAL A 172 -10.39 6.31 -13.98
CA VAL A 172 -9.74 5.66 -12.84
C VAL A 172 -9.59 6.62 -11.66
N MET A 173 -9.12 7.84 -11.88
CA MET A 173 -8.93 8.84 -10.83
C MET A 173 -10.25 9.24 -10.16
N HIS A 174 -11.31 9.46 -10.95
CA HIS A 174 -12.64 9.76 -10.41
C HIS A 174 -13.21 8.59 -9.61
N PHE A 175 -13.03 7.36 -10.09
CA PHE A 175 -13.43 6.17 -9.35
C PHE A 175 -12.70 6.08 -8.00
N LEU A 176 -11.36 6.20 -7.99
CA LEU A 176 -10.54 6.14 -6.78
C LEU A 176 -10.96 7.20 -5.77
N LEU A 177 -11.14 8.44 -6.23
CA LEU A 177 -11.59 9.54 -5.37
C LEU A 177 -12.96 9.24 -4.74
N ARG A 178 -13.92 8.76 -5.53
CA ARG A 178 -15.26 8.38 -5.02
C ARG A 178 -15.19 7.23 -4.02
N LEU A 179 -14.33 6.23 -4.27
CA LEU A 179 -14.11 5.12 -3.36
C LEU A 179 -13.56 5.61 -2.02
N LEU A 180 -12.51 6.44 -2.04
CA LEU A 180 -11.93 7.01 -0.83
C LEU A 180 -12.97 7.84 -0.06
N GLN A 181 -13.72 8.71 -0.74
CA GLN A 181 -14.79 9.50 -0.13
C GLN A 181 -15.86 8.61 0.53
N ALA A 182 -16.27 7.53 -0.13
CA ALA A 182 -17.23 6.58 0.43
C ALA A 182 -16.65 5.83 1.65
N CYS A 183 -15.36 5.48 1.62
CA CYS A 183 -14.67 4.89 2.76
C CYS A 183 -14.56 5.85 3.95
N PHE A 184 -14.27 7.14 3.71
CA PHE A 184 -14.23 8.15 4.77
C PHE A 184 -15.60 8.41 5.39
N LYS A 185 -16.67 8.45 4.59
CA LYS A 185 -18.05 8.56 5.10
C LYS A 185 -18.46 7.38 5.97
N LYS A 186 -17.89 6.20 5.70
CA LYS A 186 -18.18 4.97 6.42
C LYS A 186 -16.92 4.46 7.10
N GLU A 187 -16.52 5.15 8.15
CA GLU A 187 -15.36 4.79 8.98
C GLU A 187 -15.40 3.31 9.36
N GLY A 188 -14.25 2.64 9.23
CA GLY A 188 -14.13 1.20 9.48
C GLY A 188 -14.71 0.28 8.41
N CYS A 189 -15.15 0.78 7.25
CA CYS A 189 -15.64 -0.11 6.18
C CYS A 189 -14.55 -0.99 5.53
N CYS A 190 -13.28 -0.62 5.67
CA CYS A 190 -12.15 -1.45 5.27
C CYS A 190 -10.98 -1.32 6.25
N LYS A 191 -10.32 -2.45 6.56
CA LYS A 191 -9.09 -2.43 7.37
C LYS A 191 -7.85 -2.08 6.55
N ARG A 192 -7.78 -2.60 5.32
CA ARG A 192 -6.65 -2.43 4.42
C ARG A 192 -7.11 -2.18 2.99
N MET A 193 -6.33 -1.41 2.26
CA MET A 193 -6.53 -1.14 0.84
C MET A 193 -5.24 -1.42 0.09
N CYS A 194 -5.33 -2.17 -1.00
CA CYS A 194 -4.23 -2.53 -1.88
C CYS A 194 -4.58 -2.05 -3.28
N MET A 195 -3.72 -1.23 -3.88
CA MET A 195 -3.85 -0.80 -5.26
C MET A 195 -2.72 -1.43 -6.08
N LEU A 196 -3.10 -2.12 -7.15
CA LEU A 196 -2.14 -2.63 -8.12
C LEU A 196 -1.83 -1.52 -9.12
N SER A 197 -0.57 -1.13 -9.20
CA SER A 197 -0.07 -0.19 -10.19
C SER A 197 0.96 -0.87 -11.07
N HIS A 198 1.04 -0.42 -12.32
CA HIS A 198 2.20 -0.72 -13.14
C HIS A 198 3.24 0.36 -12.94
N ASP A 199 4.48 -0.08 -12.91
CA ASP A 199 5.60 0.83 -13.04
C ASP A 199 5.53 1.56 -14.39
N ILE A 200 5.72 2.87 -14.32
CA ILE A 200 5.80 3.79 -15.46
C ILE A 200 7.26 4.04 -15.88
N PHE A 201 8.24 3.56 -15.10
CA PHE A 201 9.67 3.85 -15.31
C PHE A 201 10.42 2.76 -16.07
N SER A 202 9.87 1.57 -16.24
CA SER A 202 10.41 0.54 -17.14
C SER A 202 10.07 0.86 -18.61
N CYS A 203 10.61 1.97 -19.10
CA CYS A 203 10.68 2.31 -20.53
C CYS A 203 11.73 1.46 -21.28
N GLU A 204 11.94 0.21 -20.87
CA GLU A 204 12.78 -0.72 -21.62
C GLU A 204 11.94 -1.35 -22.74
N GLU A 205 12.44 -1.21 -23.97
CA GLU A 205 11.74 -1.66 -25.18
C GLU A 205 11.50 -3.17 -25.19
N GLU A 206 12.36 -3.95 -24.50
CA GLU A 206 12.21 -5.40 -24.35
C GLU A 206 11.02 -5.77 -23.48
N THR A 207 10.85 -5.12 -22.32
CA THR A 207 9.76 -5.38 -21.37
C THR A 207 8.37 -5.08 -21.94
N ASN A 208 8.27 -4.16 -22.90
CA ASN A 208 7.03 -3.84 -23.59
C ASN A 208 6.70 -4.79 -24.76
N LYS A 209 7.68 -5.54 -25.30
CA LYS A 209 7.46 -6.51 -26.38
C LYS A 209 6.85 -7.84 -25.89
N GLU A 210 6.96 -8.11 -24.60
CA GLU A 210 6.45 -9.35 -23.97
C GLU A 210 5.06 -9.20 -23.32
N ARG A 211 4.48 -8.00 -23.33
CA ARG A 211 3.11 -7.71 -22.84
C ARG A 211 2.06 -7.96 -23.93
#